data_AF-A0A355IQA0-F1
#
_entry.id   AF-A0A355IQA0-F1
#
_cell.length_a   1.000
_cell.length_b   1.000
_cell.length_c   1.000
_cell.angle_alpha   90.00
_cell.angle_beta   90.00
_cell.angle_gamma   90.00
#
_symmetry.space_group_name_H-M   'P 1'
#
loop_
_entity.id
_entity.type
_entity.pdbx_description
1 polymer ?
#
loop_
_entity_poly.entity_id
_entity_poly.type
_entity_poly.pdbx_seq_one_letter_code
_entity_poly.pdbx_strand_id
1 'polypeptide(L)'
;MSIQQQTLRLKPKPQGFHLITEEVLTQLPPLPKVGLLQLFIQHTSAGLSINENAYPDVQTDLKRIFDHLVKEKESYYTQHGGSRSLVATVLG
;
A
#
# COMPACT_ATOMS: atom_id res chain seq x y z
N MET A 1 12.95 -19.84 18.08
CA MET A 1 12.49 -19.25 16.81
C MET A 1 12.79 -17.76 16.89
N SER A 2 13.65 -17.23 16.02
CA SER A 2 14.04 -15.81 16.06
C SER A 2 13.10 -15.00 15.17
N ILE A 3 12.50 -13.95 15.72
CA ILE A 3 11.69 -12.98 14.97
C ILE A 3 12.59 -11.76 14.73
N GLN A 4 12.72 -11.36 13.47
CA GLN A 4 13.39 -10.12 13.09
C GLN A 4 12.34 -9.08 12.71
N GLN A 5 12.49 -7.86 13.24
CA GLN A 5 11.62 -6.75 12.93
C GLN A 5 12.46 -5.54 12.54
N GLN A 6 12.09 -4.90 11.43
CA GLN A 6 12.75 -3.69 10.95
C GLN A 6 11.68 -2.71 10.46
N THR A 7 11.90 -1.43 10.75
CA THR A 7 11.07 -0.35 10.20
C THR A 7 11.65 0.11 8.87
N LEU A 8 10.82 0.10 7.82
CA LEU A 8 11.16 0.64 6.50
C LEU A 8 10.55 2.03 6.37
N ARG A 9 11.20 2.93 5.62
CA ARG A 9 10.65 4.26 5.32
C ARG A 9 10.46 4.40 3.82
N LEU A 10 9.22 4.64 3.41
CA LEU A 10 8.88 4.90 2.02
C LEU A 10 8.88 6.41 1.74
N LYS A 11 9.23 6.80 0.53
CA LYS A 11 9.11 8.17 0.04
C LYS A 11 7.63 8.57 0.03
N PRO A 12 7.30 9.85 0.33
CA PRO A 12 5.94 10.35 0.22
C PRO A 12 5.38 10.12 -1.18
N LYS A 13 4.13 9.65 -1.25
CA LYS A 13 3.39 9.45 -2.50
C LYS A 13 2.13 10.30 -2.50
N PRO A 14 1.71 10.86 -3.65
CA PRO A 14 0.40 11.50 -3.77
C PRO A 14 -0.72 10.45 -3.68
N GLN A 15 -1.97 10.87 -3.48
CA GLN A 15 -3.10 9.95 -3.40
C GLN A 15 -3.19 9.02 -4.62
N GLY A 16 -3.35 7.73 -4.39
CA GLY A 16 -3.51 6.73 -5.44
C GLY A 16 -2.92 5.38 -5.06
N PHE A 17 -2.73 4.53 -6.08
CA PHE A 17 -2.06 3.25 -5.99
C PHE A 17 -0.62 3.41 -6.46
N HIS A 18 0.34 2.85 -5.72
CA HIS A 18 1.77 2.99 -6.03
C HIS A 18 2.48 1.65 -5.90
N LEU A 19 3.33 1.34 -6.87
CA LEU A 19 4.25 0.22 -6.75
C LEU A 19 5.36 0.59 -5.75
N ILE A 20 5.51 -0.25 -4.72
CA ILE A 20 6.53 -0.06 -3.68
C ILE A 20 7.47 -1.26 -3.53
N THR A 21 7.35 -2.29 -4.37
CA THR A 21 8.14 -3.53 -4.27
C THR A 21 9.65 -3.26 -4.22
N GLU A 22 10.19 -2.52 -5.19
CA GLU A 22 11.63 -2.21 -5.23
C GLU A 22 12.08 -1.40 -4.01
N GLU A 23 11.27 -0.44 -3.57
CA GLU A 23 11.57 0.39 -2.41
C GLU A 23 11.56 -0.41 -1.10
N VAL A 24 10.71 -1.44 -1.01
CA VAL A 24 10.70 -2.40 0.09
C VAL A 24 11.91 -3.33 0.00
N LEU A 25 12.15 -3.97 -1.15
CA LEU A 25 13.24 -4.94 -1.35
C LEU A 25 14.61 -4.35 -1.06
N THR A 26 14.86 -3.10 -1.48
CA THR A 26 16.13 -2.40 -1.24
C THR A 26 16.40 -2.09 0.24
N GLN A 27 15.36 -2.11 1.09
CA GLN A 27 15.49 -1.84 2.52
C GLN A 27 15.36 -3.11 3.37
N LEU A 28 14.89 -4.23 2.81
CA LEU A 28 14.77 -5.48 3.56
C LEU A 28 16.16 -6.04 3.91
N PRO A 29 16.32 -6.61 5.11
CA PRO A 29 17.54 -7.34 5.45
C PRO A 29 17.61 -8.65 4.64
N PRO A 30 18.78 -9.34 4.63
CA PRO A 30 18.89 -10.66 4.02
C PRO A 30 17.80 -11.61 4.54
N LEU A 31 17.00 -12.14 3.61
CA LEU A 31 15.89 -13.03 3.94
C LEU A 31 16.34 -14.51 3.93
N PRO A 32 15.76 -15.36 4.80
CA PRO A 32 15.97 -16.80 4.71
C PRO A 32 15.34 -17.37 3.44
N LYS A 33 15.82 -18.55 3.01
CA LYS A 33 15.26 -19.25 1.84
C LYS A 33 13.77 -19.59 2.00
N VAL A 34 13.33 -19.87 3.24
CA VAL A 34 11.93 -20.19 3.58
C VAL A 34 11.60 -19.48 4.90
N GLY A 35 10.47 -18.80 4.95
CA GLY A 35 10.01 -18.08 6.14
C GLY A 35 8.70 -17.35 5.89
N LEU A 36 8.30 -16.54 6.87
CA LEU A 36 7.13 -15.65 6.79
C LEU A 36 7.61 -14.21 6.83
N LEU A 37 7.19 -13.40 5.85
CA LEU A 37 7.39 -11.95 5.83
C LEU A 37 6.05 -11.27 6.13
N GLN A 38 6.00 -10.49 7.20
CA GLN A 38 4.85 -9.64 7.52
C GLN A 38 5.19 -8.18 7.25
N LEU A 39 4.48 -7.58 6.29
CA LEU A 39 4.55 -6.15 6.03
C LEU A 39 3.36 -5.46 6.72
N PHE A 40 3.67 -4.57 7.66
CA PHE A 40 2.69 -3.80 8.40
C PHE A 40 2.87 -2.31 8.12
N ILE A 41 1.79 -1.64 7.72
CA ILE A 41 1.78 -0.20 7.46
C ILE A 41 1.35 0.58 8.71
N GLN A 42 2.23 1.46 9.20
CA GLN A 42 1.99 2.28 10.38
C GLN A 42 1.26 3.59 10.04
N HIS A 43 0.20 3.50 9.22
CA HIS A 43 -0.62 4.65 8.82
C HIS A 43 -2.10 4.26 8.81
N THR A 44 -2.97 5.15 9.30
CA THR A 44 -4.43 4.98 9.28
C THR A 44 -5.03 5.44 7.94
N SER A 45 -4.35 6.40 7.30
CA SER A 45 -4.61 6.84 5.95
C SER A 45 -3.72 6.11 4.94
N ALA A 46 -3.45 4.82 5.13
CA ALA A 46 -2.86 4.02 4.06
C ALA A 46 -3.19 2.53 4.18
N GLY A 47 -3.10 1.80 3.07
CA GLY A 47 -3.27 0.34 3.03
C GLY A 47 -2.16 -0.33 2.24
N LEU A 48 -1.93 -1.61 2.49
CA LEU A 48 -1.08 -2.47 1.65
C LEU A 48 -1.96 -3.43 0.84
N SER A 49 -1.73 -3.53 -0.46
CA SER A 49 -2.33 -4.54 -1.31
C SER A 49 -1.28 -5.41 -1.98
N ILE A 50 -1.64 -6.66 -2.29
CA ILE A 50 -0.86 -7.54 -3.16
C ILE A 50 -1.61 -7.73 -4.47
N ASN A 51 -0.94 -7.45 -5.59
CA ASN A 51 -1.56 -7.53 -6.92
C ASN A 51 -0.55 -7.83 -8.03
N GLU A 52 -1.05 -8.19 -9.20
CA GLU A 52 -0.25 -8.46 -10.39
C GLU A 52 0.15 -7.14 -11.07
N ASN A 53 1.42 -7.03 -11.48
CA ASN A 53 1.91 -5.89 -12.26
C ASN A 53 2.06 -6.23 -13.75
N ALA A 54 1.05 -6.87 -14.33
CA ALA A 54 1.12 -7.30 -15.73
C ALA A 54 1.15 -6.12 -16.71
N TYR A 55 0.40 -5.06 -16.40
CA TYR A 55 0.24 -3.89 -17.27
C TYR A 55 0.11 -2.59 -16.47
N PRO A 56 0.65 -1.45 -16.96
CA PRO A 56 0.51 -0.15 -16.32
C PRO A 56 -0.94 0.27 -16.04
N ASP A 57 -1.88 -0.22 -16.86
CA ASP A 57 -3.29 0.12 -16.78
C ASP A 57 -3.96 -0.46 -15.51
N VAL A 58 -3.43 -1.56 -14.95
CA VAL A 58 -3.98 -2.19 -13.73
C VAL A 58 -4.03 -1.20 -12.57
N GLN A 59 -2.98 -0.40 -12.39
CA GLN A 59 -2.94 0.62 -11.34
C GLN A 59 -3.99 1.71 -11.56
N THR A 60 -4.18 2.10 -12.83
CA THR A 60 -5.17 3.12 -13.22
C THR A 60 -6.59 2.60 -13.00
N ASP A 61 -6.87 1.35 -13.36
CA ASP A 61 -8.19 0.74 -13.20
C ASP A 61 -8.52 0.49 -11.73
N LEU A 62 -7.56 0.02 -10.93
CA LEU A 62 -7.72 -0.10 -9.48
C LEU A 62 -8.08 1.25 -8.85
N LYS A 63 -7.37 2.31 -9.26
CA LYS A 63 -7.70 3.67 -8.79
C LYS A 63 -9.12 4.06 -9.18
N ARG A 64 -9.51 3.88 -10.45
CA ARG A 64 -10.85 4.23 -10.94
C ARG A 64 -11.95 3.46 -10.23
N ILE A 65 -11.78 2.15 -10.04
CA ILE A 65 -12.72 1.30 -9.34
C ILE A 65 -12.85 1.75 -7.88
N PHE A 66 -11.73 2.04 -7.22
CA PHE A 66 -11.74 2.48 -5.82
C PHE A 66 -12.41 3.84 -5.63
N ASP A 67 -12.15 4.78 -6.55
CA ASP A 67 -12.79 6.10 -6.57
C ASP A 67 -14.28 6.00 -6.86
N HIS A 68 -14.70 5.02 -7.68
CA HIS A 68 -16.10 4.78 -8.00
C HIS A 68 -16.88 4.12 -6.85
N LEU A 69 -16.31 3.08 -6.23
CA LEU A 69 -16.96 2.28 -5.19
C LEU A 69 -17.05 3.02 -3.86
N VAL A 70 -16.04 3.79 -3.54
CA VAL A 70 -15.97 4.54 -2.29
C VAL A 70 -15.74 5.98 -2.71
N LYS A 71 -16.82 6.72 -2.91
CA LYS A 71 -16.72 8.12 -3.32
C LYS A 71 -16.21 8.99 -2.18
N GLU A 72 -15.59 10.11 -2.49
CA GLU A 72 -15.22 11.11 -1.49
C GLU A 72 -16.37 12.06 -1.21
N LYS A 73 -16.40 12.61 0.02
CA LYS A 73 -17.29 13.71 0.42
C LYS A 73 -18.78 13.41 0.19
N GLU A 74 -19.16 12.14 0.29
CA GLU A 74 -20.56 11.77 0.28
C GLU A 74 -21.28 12.42 1.46
N SER A 75 -22.48 12.94 1.18
CA SER A 75 -23.27 13.73 2.13
C SER A 75 -23.61 12.97 3.44
N TYR A 76 -23.62 11.64 3.38
CA TYR A 76 -23.91 10.78 4.52
C TYR A 76 -22.67 10.44 5.37
N TYR A 77 -21.45 10.82 4.97
CA TYR A 77 -20.27 10.60 5.78
C TYR A 77 -20.18 11.62 6.92
N THR A 78 -20.02 11.12 8.14
CA THR A 78 -19.62 11.95 9.29
C THR A 78 -18.10 12.15 9.29
N GLN A 79 -17.60 13.03 8.40
CA GLN A 79 -16.17 13.29 8.26
C GLN A 79 -15.69 14.36 9.26
N HIS A 80 -14.81 13.98 10.18
CA HIS A 80 -14.11 14.93 11.09
C HIS A 80 -12.67 15.13 10.61
N GLY A 81 -12.49 15.74 9.43
CA GLY A 81 -11.17 16.11 8.90
C GLY A 81 -10.27 14.94 8.44
N GLY A 82 -9.69 15.07 7.24
CA GLY A 82 -8.74 14.11 6.64
C GLY A 82 -9.13 13.71 5.22
N SER A 83 -8.23 13.92 4.25
CA SER A 83 -8.33 13.33 2.91
C SER A 83 -7.83 11.88 2.93
N ARG A 84 -8.30 11.07 1.98
CA ARG A 84 -8.22 9.60 1.99
C ARG A 84 -6.84 8.98 2.08
N SER A 85 -6.92 7.69 2.40
CA SER A 85 -5.85 6.74 2.54
C SER A 85 -5.08 6.43 1.24
N LEU A 86 -3.76 6.45 1.30
CA LEU A 86 -2.82 5.98 0.27
C LEU A 86 -2.82 4.45 0.20
N VAL A 87 -3.12 3.82 -0.94
CA VAL A 87 -2.93 2.36 -1.05
C VAL A 87 -1.56 2.12 -1.67
N ALA A 88 -0.63 1.65 -0.87
CA ALA A 88 0.66 1.17 -1.34
C ALA A 88 0.51 -0.29 -1.79
N THR A 89 0.93 -0.62 -3.01
CA THR A 89 0.81 -1.98 -3.55
C THR A 89 2.19 -2.63 -3.56
N VAL A 90 2.30 -3.72 -2.82
CA VAL A 90 3.44 -4.65 -2.85
C VAL A 90 3.07 -5.73 -3.88
N LEU A 91 3.97 -6.11 -4.77
CA LEU A 91 3.63 -7.12 -5.78
C LEU A 91 3.67 -8.54 -5.22
N GLY A 92 2.83 -9.39 -5.80
CA GLY A 92 2.86 -10.85 -5.67
C GLY A 92 3.23 -11.46 -7.00
#